data_AF-A0A6P0S7S1-F1
#
_entry.id   AF-A0A6P0S7S1-F1
#
_cell.length_a   1.000
_cell.length_b   1.000
_cell.length_c   1.000
_cell.angle_alpha   90.00
_cell.angle_beta   90.00
_cell.angle_gamma   90.00
#
_symmetry.space_group_name_H-M   'P 1'
#
loop_
_entity.id
_entity.type
_entity.pdbx_description
1 polymer ?
#
loop_
_entity_poly.entity_id
_entity_poly.type
_entity_poly.pdbx_seq_one_letter_code
_entity_poly.pdbx_strand_id
1 'polypeptide(L)'
;MNSGYTASLEKLVKNYFIWDCWVHKEVRANQIPVYHIYHLQAPRFQQDGSPYHPEARHNMASVGHITATDLFDQSTWESQGTCFAPDTGNEDSPYNLAIWTGSMMPIEHPHLQKSLGASYVMAITGRTTKDEGLVQRLFFLISEDAYNWKILFNSKEQICQLDLGLINHPAYDWAREFWDNKEHQVLHCRDPKIMSHPNQEGAYLILFTSYRAEAETREFTNGCVGVATSTDLINWEVQPPLRTPKILGKMELPQLV
;
A
#
# COMPACT_ATOMS: atom_id res chain seq x y z
N MET A 1 -6.80 -34.81 -14.60
CA MET A 1 -7.34 -33.52 -14.12
C MET A 1 -6.19 -32.54 -14.17
N ASN A 2 -6.04 -31.82 -15.27
CA ASN A 2 -4.99 -30.81 -15.42
C ASN A 2 -5.46 -29.55 -14.68
N SER A 3 -4.98 -29.35 -13.46
CA SER A 3 -5.08 -28.07 -12.75
C SER A 3 -4.34 -27.03 -13.60
N GLY A 4 -4.99 -26.08 -14.29
CA GLY A 4 -5.99 -25.15 -13.77
C GLY A 4 -5.42 -23.72 -13.69
N TYR A 5 -4.15 -23.52 -14.04
CA TYR A 5 -3.48 -22.22 -14.06
C TYR A 5 -3.01 -21.85 -15.47
N THR A 6 -2.97 -20.55 -15.76
CA THR A 6 -2.18 -20.05 -16.89
C THR A 6 -0.69 -20.25 -16.59
N ALA A 7 0.13 -20.46 -17.62
CA ALA A 7 1.57 -20.64 -17.46
C ALA A 7 2.24 -19.43 -16.76
N SER A 8 1.67 -18.23 -16.89
CA SER A 8 2.16 -17.02 -16.23
C SER A 8 1.93 -17.05 -14.71
N LEU A 9 0.79 -17.57 -14.25
CA LEU A 9 0.52 -17.76 -12.81
C LEU A 9 1.35 -18.88 -12.20
N GLU A 10 1.51 -20.01 -12.89
CA GLU A 10 2.36 -21.10 -12.41
C GLU A 10 3.79 -20.60 -12.17
N LYS A 11 4.32 -19.81 -13.11
CA LYS A 11 5.63 -19.17 -12.97
C LYS A 11 5.65 -18.19 -11.79
N LEU A 12 4.60 -17.41 -11.58
CA LEU A 12 4.51 -16.46 -10.48
C LEU A 12 4.57 -17.18 -9.12
N VAL A 13 3.64 -18.12 -8.86
CA VAL A 13 3.53 -18.79 -7.54
C VAL A 13 4.72 -19.68 -7.21
N LYS A 14 5.39 -20.22 -8.24
CA LYS A 14 6.61 -21.04 -8.07
C LYS A 14 7.81 -20.20 -7.64
N ASN A 15 7.92 -18.96 -8.12
CA ASN A 15 9.11 -18.13 -7.93
C ASN A 15 8.96 -17.06 -6.83
N TYR A 16 7.73 -16.72 -6.43
CA TYR A 16 7.46 -15.63 -5.50
C TYR A 16 6.63 -16.09 -4.29
N PHE A 17 6.96 -15.53 -3.13
CA PHE A 17 6.01 -15.40 -2.03
C PHE A 17 4.96 -14.38 -2.45
N ILE A 18 3.69 -14.64 -2.17
CA ILE A 18 2.56 -13.75 -2.48
C ILE A 18 1.72 -13.63 -1.23
N TRP A 19 1.39 -12.41 -0.83
CA TRP A 19 0.50 -12.10 0.28
C TRP A 19 -0.18 -10.75 0.00
N ASP A 20 -0.96 -10.23 0.96
CA ASP A 20 -1.68 -8.95 0.94
C ASP A 20 -2.08 -8.44 -0.46
N CYS A 21 -3.35 -8.60 -0.81
CA CYS A 21 -3.85 -8.16 -2.10
C CYS A 21 -4.94 -7.11 -1.97
N TRP A 22 -5.04 -6.27 -3.01
CA TRP A 22 -6.14 -5.33 -3.19
C TRP A 22 -6.65 -5.42 -4.63
N VAL A 23 -7.97 -5.29 -4.77
CA VAL A 23 -8.67 -5.55 -6.03
C VAL A 23 -9.39 -4.30 -6.49
N HIS A 24 -9.27 -4.01 -7.78
CA HIS A 24 -10.05 -3.01 -8.49
C HIS A 24 -10.78 -3.64 -9.67
N LYS A 25 -12.07 -3.37 -9.78
CA LYS A 25 -12.88 -3.80 -10.92
C LYS A 25 -13.00 -2.64 -11.90
N GLU A 26 -12.32 -2.75 -13.03
CA GLU A 26 -12.47 -1.84 -14.15
C GLU A 26 -13.69 -2.27 -14.99
N VAL A 27 -14.58 -1.30 -15.27
CA VAL A 27 -15.74 -1.51 -16.13
C VAL A 27 -15.70 -0.50 -17.27
N ARG A 28 -15.58 -1.00 -18.50
CA ARG A 28 -15.64 -0.19 -19.73
C ARG A 28 -16.91 -0.51 -20.50
N ALA A 29 -17.50 0.51 -21.13
CA ALA A 29 -18.72 0.34 -21.91
C ALA A 29 -18.53 -0.74 -23.00
N ASN A 30 -19.46 -1.69 -23.07
CA ASN A 30 -19.46 -2.79 -24.04
C ASN A 30 -18.24 -3.74 -23.96
N GLN A 31 -17.57 -3.83 -22.81
CA GLN A 31 -16.47 -4.77 -22.57
C GLN A 31 -16.74 -5.65 -21.35
N ILE A 32 -16.10 -6.81 -21.29
CA ILE A 32 -16.11 -7.66 -20.10
C ILE A 32 -15.31 -6.92 -19.01
N PRO A 33 -15.82 -6.81 -17.76
CA PRO A 33 -15.07 -6.21 -16.68
C PRO A 33 -13.72 -6.90 -16.46
N VAL A 34 -12.70 -6.11 -16.15
CA VAL A 34 -11.38 -6.61 -15.81
C VAL A 34 -11.12 -6.32 -14.33
N TYR A 35 -10.75 -7.35 -13.58
CA TYR A 35 -10.29 -7.24 -12.22
C TYR A 35 -8.77 -7.06 -12.23
N HIS A 36 -8.29 -5.93 -11.73
CA HIS A 36 -6.90 -5.70 -11.40
C HIS A 36 -6.68 -6.15 -9.96
N ILE A 37 -5.86 -7.16 -9.77
CA ILE A 37 -5.47 -7.72 -8.48
C ILE A 37 -4.01 -7.36 -8.29
N TYR A 38 -3.74 -6.41 -7.40
CA TYR A 38 -2.38 -6.10 -6.99
C TYR A 38 -2.06 -6.89 -5.72
N HIS A 39 -0.81 -7.30 -5.58
CA HIS A 39 -0.39 -8.13 -4.46
C HIS A 39 1.03 -7.82 -4.06
N LEU A 40 1.34 -8.01 -2.79
CA LEU A 40 2.73 -8.01 -2.35
C LEU A 40 3.42 -9.30 -2.78
N GLN A 41 4.65 -9.15 -3.29
CA GLN A 41 5.48 -10.28 -3.67
C GLN A 41 6.95 -10.08 -3.32
N ALA A 42 7.64 -11.18 -3.07
CA ALA A 42 9.07 -11.25 -2.85
C ALA A 42 9.65 -12.54 -3.45
N PRO A 43 10.90 -12.53 -3.93
CA PRO A 43 11.53 -13.72 -4.50
C PRO A 43 11.64 -14.85 -3.46
N ARG A 44 11.39 -16.09 -3.89
CA ARG A 44 11.61 -17.29 -3.07
C ARG A 44 13.05 -17.77 -3.08
N PHE A 45 13.79 -17.44 -4.14
CA PHE A 45 15.14 -17.95 -4.38
C PHE A 45 16.13 -16.82 -4.63
N GLN A 46 17.35 -17.02 -4.17
CA GLN A 46 18.52 -16.20 -4.47
C GLN A 46 19.00 -16.44 -5.90
N GLN A 47 19.98 -15.64 -6.37
CA GLN A 47 20.58 -15.81 -7.69
C GLN A 47 21.25 -17.18 -7.88
N ASP A 48 21.76 -17.77 -6.79
CA ASP A 48 22.38 -19.11 -6.78
C ASP A 48 21.35 -20.26 -6.67
N GLY A 49 20.05 -19.94 -6.61
CA GLY A 49 18.96 -20.90 -6.50
C GLY A 49 18.66 -21.39 -5.08
N SER A 50 19.40 -20.96 -4.06
CA SER A 50 19.09 -21.27 -2.67
C SER A 50 17.83 -20.53 -2.19
N PRO A 51 16.97 -21.12 -1.33
CA PRO A 51 15.74 -20.49 -0.90
C PRO A 51 16.00 -19.39 0.14
N TYR A 52 15.26 -18.29 0.05
CA TYR A 52 15.16 -17.32 1.14
C TYR A 52 14.32 -17.86 2.30
N HIS A 53 14.62 -17.42 3.53
CA HIS A 53 13.73 -17.63 4.67
C HIS A 53 12.43 -16.84 4.45
N PRO A 54 11.23 -17.42 4.68
CA PRO A 54 9.96 -16.73 4.42
C PRO A 54 9.83 -15.37 5.10
N GLU A 55 10.35 -15.21 6.33
CA GLU A 55 10.28 -13.94 7.06
C GLU A 55 11.09 -12.81 6.43
N ALA A 56 12.11 -13.13 5.61
CA ALA A 56 12.86 -12.11 4.88
C ALA A 56 12.00 -11.36 3.84
N ARG A 57 10.86 -11.94 3.42
CA ARG A 57 9.98 -11.38 2.37
C ARG A 57 9.53 -9.96 2.66
N HIS A 58 9.38 -9.60 3.94
CA HIS A 58 8.91 -8.28 4.36
C HIS A 58 9.88 -7.15 4.00
N ASN A 59 11.18 -7.43 3.90
CA ASN A 59 12.20 -6.46 3.52
C ASN A 59 12.57 -6.51 2.04
N MET A 60 11.87 -7.34 1.24
CA MET A 60 12.11 -7.51 -0.21
C MET A 60 10.84 -7.28 -1.03
N ALA A 61 9.81 -6.75 -0.40
CA ALA A 61 8.48 -6.70 -0.97
C ALA A 61 8.39 -5.67 -2.11
N SER A 62 7.73 -6.09 -3.18
CA SER A 62 7.35 -5.29 -4.35
C SER A 62 5.88 -5.52 -4.68
N VAL A 63 5.31 -4.73 -5.59
CA VAL A 63 3.92 -4.87 -6.01
C VAL A 63 3.84 -5.61 -7.33
N GLY A 64 3.27 -6.81 -7.30
CA GLY A 64 2.87 -7.55 -8.48
C GLY A 64 1.47 -7.18 -8.95
N HIS A 65 1.15 -7.53 -10.20
CA HIS A 65 -0.16 -7.29 -10.79
C HIS A 65 -0.65 -8.53 -11.52
N ILE A 66 -1.88 -8.93 -11.23
CA ILE A 66 -2.64 -9.97 -11.92
C ILE A 66 -3.91 -9.32 -12.49
N THR A 67 -4.31 -9.72 -13.68
CA THR A 67 -5.62 -9.39 -14.25
C THR A 67 -6.49 -10.63 -14.34
N ALA A 68 -7.79 -10.49 -14.13
CA ALA A 68 -8.76 -11.57 -14.33
C ALA A 68 -10.06 -11.01 -14.93
N THR A 69 -10.77 -11.79 -15.73
CA THR A 69 -12.15 -11.45 -16.14
C THR A 69 -13.20 -12.12 -15.27
N ASP A 70 -12.83 -13.19 -14.55
CA ASP A 70 -13.64 -13.84 -13.53
C ASP A 70 -12.76 -14.23 -12.31
N LEU A 71 -13.08 -13.69 -11.14
CA LEU A 71 -12.36 -13.99 -9.89
C LEU A 71 -12.55 -15.44 -9.43
N PHE A 72 -13.56 -16.15 -9.92
CA PHE A 72 -13.86 -17.53 -9.55
C PHE A 72 -13.36 -18.56 -10.57
N ASP A 73 -12.90 -18.11 -11.74
CA ASP A 73 -12.28 -18.95 -12.77
C ASP A 73 -10.81 -18.57 -12.97
N GLN A 74 -9.92 -19.35 -12.34
CA GLN A 74 -8.46 -19.18 -12.39
C GLN A 74 -7.88 -19.28 -13.81
N SER A 75 -8.60 -19.90 -14.75
CA SER A 75 -8.15 -19.95 -16.16
C SER A 75 -8.18 -18.57 -16.83
N THR A 76 -8.93 -17.62 -16.27
CA THR A 76 -9.00 -16.23 -16.75
C THR A 76 -7.94 -15.32 -16.16
N TRP A 77 -7.14 -15.82 -15.21
CA TRP A 77 -6.16 -15.01 -14.49
C TRP A 77 -4.84 -14.97 -15.26
N GLU A 78 -4.26 -13.79 -15.38
CA GLU A 78 -2.99 -13.55 -16.07
C GLU A 78 -2.06 -12.68 -15.22
N SER A 79 -0.85 -13.17 -14.96
CA SER A 79 0.19 -12.38 -14.30
C SER A 79 0.79 -11.37 -15.28
N GLN A 80 0.73 -10.09 -14.90
CA GLN A 80 1.34 -8.96 -15.62
C GLN A 80 2.77 -8.66 -15.13
N GLY A 81 3.25 -9.41 -14.13
CA GLY A 81 4.57 -9.22 -13.53
C GLY A 81 4.60 -8.17 -12.42
N THR A 82 5.78 -7.62 -12.15
CA THR A 82 5.98 -6.55 -11.15
C THR A 82 5.59 -5.22 -11.77
N CYS A 83 4.62 -4.52 -11.17
CA CYS A 83 4.17 -3.21 -11.64
C CYS A 83 4.83 -2.05 -10.88
N PHE A 84 5.34 -2.29 -9.66
CA PHE A 84 6.08 -1.30 -8.90
C PHE A 84 7.09 -1.97 -7.95
N ALA A 85 8.31 -1.45 -7.87
CA ALA A 85 9.41 -2.02 -7.09
C ALA A 85 10.10 -0.96 -6.23
N PRO A 86 10.78 -1.36 -5.14
CA PRO A 86 11.62 -0.46 -4.36
C PRO A 86 12.66 0.26 -5.22
N ASP A 87 12.91 1.54 -4.96
CA ASP A 87 13.95 2.33 -5.64
C ASP A 87 15.32 2.08 -4.99
N THR A 88 15.86 0.88 -5.20
CA THR A 88 17.13 0.44 -4.61
C THR A 88 18.35 1.22 -5.12
N GLY A 89 18.19 2.03 -6.17
CA GLY A 89 19.25 2.87 -6.73
C GLY A 89 19.41 4.23 -6.06
N ASN A 90 18.48 4.60 -5.17
CA ASN A 90 18.45 5.90 -4.50
C ASN A 90 18.38 5.74 -2.98
N GLU A 91 19.48 6.02 -2.29
CA GLU A 91 19.57 5.89 -0.83
C GLU A 91 18.64 6.86 -0.07
N ASP A 92 18.29 7.99 -0.68
CA ASP A 92 17.37 8.98 -0.10
C ASP A 92 15.90 8.72 -0.44
N SER A 93 15.60 7.67 -1.21
CA SER A 93 14.21 7.35 -1.54
C SER A 93 13.44 6.84 -0.30
N PRO A 94 12.20 7.32 -0.09
CA PRO A 94 11.35 6.91 1.04
C PRO A 94 10.91 5.43 0.99
N TYR A 95 11.20 4.74 -0.12
CA TYR A 95 10.73 3.40 -0.42
C TYR A 95 11.83 2.48 -1.00
N ASN A 96 13.10 2.76 -0.73
CA ASN A 96 14.22 1.98 -1.29
C ASN A 96 14.45 0.60 -0.62
N LEU A 97 13.81 0.30 0.51
CA LEU A 97 13.91 -1.00 1.18
C LEU A 97 12.84 -1.96 0.66
N ALA A 98 11.57 -1.58 0.83
CA ALA A 98 10.44 -2.44 0.50
C ALA A 98 9.16 -1.62 0.26
N ILE A 99 8.27 -2.18 -0.55
CA ILE A 99 6.90 -1.69 -0.73
C ILE A 99 5.95 -2.61 0.03
N TRP A 100 5.14 -2.02 0.90
CA TRP A 100 4.10 -2.70 1.66
C TRP A 100 2.72 -2.29 1.15
N THR A 101 1.70 -2.86 1.79
CA THR A 101 0.32 -2.90 1.31
C THR A 101 -0.21 -1.53 0.92
N GLY A 102 -1.12 -1.53 -0.04
CA GLY A 102 -1.73 -0.34 -0.58
C GLY A 102 -3.20 -0.52 -0.93
N SER A 103 -3.74 0.49 -1.59
CA SER A 103 -5.02 0.45 -2.26
C SER A 103 -5.06 1.48 -3.38
N MET A 104 -5.99 1.30 -4.31
CA MET A 104 -6.15 2.20 -5.44
C MET A 104 -7.61 2.53 -5.70
N MET A 105 -7.82 3.63 -6.41
CA MET A 105 -9.14 4.07 -6.87
C MET A 105 -9.02 4.81 -8.21
N PRO A 106 -10.10 4.89 -9.00
CA PRO A 106 -10.20 5.84 -10.09
C PRO A 106 -10.23 7.27 -9.53
N ILE A 107 -9.61 8.19 -10.25
CA ILE A 107 -9.71 9.63 -9.95
C ILE A 107 -11.05 10.10 -10.51
N GLU A 108 -11.96 10.55 -9.66
CA GLU A 108 -13.34 10.89 -10.08
C GLU A 108 -13.45 12.20 -10.87
N HIS A 109 -12.55 13.17 -10.64
CA HIS A 109 -12.69 14.51 -11.20
C HIS A 109 -11.92 14.69 -12.51
N PRO A 110 -12.59 15.02 -13.64
CA PRO A 110 -11.93 15.23 -14.92
C PRO A 110 -10.85 16.33 -14.90
N HIS A 111 -11.05 17.38 -14.10
CA HIS A 111 -10.05 18.43 -13.93
C HIS A 111 -8.78 17.92 -13.26
N LEU A 112 -8.93 17.08 -12.22
CA LEU A 112 -7.79 16.50 -11.51
C LEU A 112 -7.11 15.44 -12.38
N GLN A 113 -7.88 14.59 -13.08
CA GLN A 113 -7.34 13.65 -14.06
C GLN A 113 -6.46 14.36 -15.09
N LYS A 114 -6.95 15.46 -15.67
CA LYS A 114 -6.20 16.27 -16.63
C LYS A 114 -4.96 16.92 -16.01
N SER A 115 -5.07 17.44 -14.79
CA SER A 115 -3.96 18.07 -14.07
C SER A 115 -2.85 17.08 -13.76
N LEU A 116 -3.21 15.86 -13.36
CA LEU A 116 -2.27 14.80 -13.01
C LEU A 116 -1.81 13.97 -14.21
N GLY A 117 -2.51 14.07 -15.34
CA GLY A 117 -2.30 13.21 -16.50
C GLY A 117 -2.53 11.75 -16.15
N ALA A 118 -3.59 11.46 -15.38
CA ALA A 118 -3.85 10.13 -14.82
C ALA A 118 -5.35 9.87 -14.63
N SER A 119 -5.73 8.60 -14.70
CA SER A 119 -7.10 8.11 -14.46
C SER A 119 -7.24 7.45 -13.09
N TYR A 120 -6.12 7.04 -12.49
CA TYR A 120 -6.06 6.24 -11.28
C TYR A 120 -5.01 6.78 -10.33
N VAL A 121 -5.27 6.60 -9.04
CA VAL A 121 -4.31 6.86 -7.95
C VAL A 121 -4.21 5.61 -7.07
N MET A 122 -3.00 5.28 -6.65
CA MET A 122 -2.71 4.24 -5.67
C MET A 122 -1.95 4.86 -4.51
N ALA A 123 -2.40 4.61 -3.29
CA ALA A 123 -1.61 4.86 -2.09
C ALA A 123 -0.93 3.55 -1.71
N ILE A 124 0.37 3.60 -1.42
CA ILE A 124 1.16 2.44 -0.99
C ILE A 124 2.05 2.81 0.19
N THR A 125 2.49 1.79 0.92
CA THR A 125 3.38 1.94 2.06
C THR A 125 4.83 1.82 1.61
N GLY A 126 5.66 2.82 1.91
CA GLY A 126 7.09 2.83 1.67
C GLY A 126 7.89 2.52 2.93
N ARG A 127 8.96 1.74 2.77
CA ARG A 127 10.00 1.57 3.80
C ARG A 127 11.35 1.89 3.19
N THR A 128 12.22 2.50 3.98
CA THR A 128 13.56 2.91 3.55
C THR A 128 14.63 2.28 4.43
N THR A 129 15.82 2.05 3.88
CA THR A 129 16.98 1.56 4.62
C THR A 129 17.50 2.59 5.63
N LYS A 130 17.26 3.89 5.38
CA LYS A 130 17.75 5.01 6.20
C LYS A 130 17.26 5.00 7.65
N ASP A 131 16.08 4.45 7.89
CA ASP A 131 15.50 4.25 9.22
C ASP A 131 15.28 2.77 9.56
N GLU A 132 15.96 1.87 8.84
CA GLU A 132 15.81 0.41 8.98
C GLU A 132 14.36 -0.07 8.74
N GLY A 133 13.56 0.75 8.07
CA GLY A 133 12.14 0.55 7.83
C GLY A 133 11.29 0.65 9.09
N LEU A 134 11.77 1.32 10.14
CA LEU A 134 11.07 1.58 11.40
C LEU A 134 10.08 2.73 11.30
N VAL A 135 10.29 3.66 10.35
CA VAL A 135 9.32 4.71 10.04
C VAL A 135 8.59 4.30 8.77
N GLN A 136 7.32 3.91 8.93
CA GLN A 136 6.44 3.61 7.82
C GLN A 136 5.82 4.90 7.33
N ARG A 137 5.62 5.01 6.02
CA ARG A 137 5.05 6.21 5.38
C ARG A 137 4.22 5.81 4.18
N LEU A 138 3.24 6.63 3.86
CA LEU A 138 2.45 6.46 2.65
C LEU A 138 3.02 7.34 1.56
N PHE A 139 2.98 6.85 0.33
CA PHE A 139 3.23 7.67 -0.85
C PHE A 139 2.32 7.24 -1.98
N PHE A 140 2.27 8.06 -3.02
CA PHE A 140 1.22 7.99 -4.02
C PHE A 140 1.79 7.68 -5.40
N LEU A 141 1.11 6.80 -6.11
CA LEU A 141 1.35 6.48 -7.50
C LEU A 141 0.14 6.94 -8.33
N ILE A 142 0.40 7.34 -9.56
CA ILE A 142 -0.63 7.67 -10.54
C ILE A 142 -0.47 6.82 -11.79
N SER A 143 -1.58 6.53 -12.46
CA SER A 143 -1.63 5.72 -13.67
C SER A 143 -2.75 6.17 -14.60
N GLU A 144 -2.50 6.11 -15.91
CA GLU A 144 -3.53 6.33 -16.94
C GLU A 144 -4.35 5.06 -17.22
N ASP A 145 -3.76 3.88 -17.00
CA ASP A 145 -4.25 2.59 -17.50
C ASP A 145 -4.43 1.51 -16.42
N ALA A 146 -4.03 1.78 -15.17
CA ALA A 146 -3.99 0.82 -14.06
C ALA A 146 -3.03 -0.38 -14.27
N TYR A 147 -2.11 -0.31 -15.24
CA TYR A 147 -1.01 -1.27 -15.42
C TYR A 147 0.33 -0.62 -15.05
N ASN A 148 0.56 0.59 -15.55
CA ASN A 148 1.82 1.31 -15.44
C ASN A 148 1.70 2.43 -14.41
N TRP A 149 2.51 2.36 -13.35
CA TRP A 149 2.43 3.28 -12.23
C TRP A 149 3.67 4.19 -12.17
N LYS A 150 3.43 5.47 -11.93
CA LYS A 150 4.48 6.49 -11.74
C LYS A 150 4.31 7.13 -10.37
N ILE A 151 5.42 7.52 -9.75
CA ILE A 151 5.38 8.31 -8.51
C ILE A 151 4.63 9.63 -8.77
N LEU A 152 3.76 10.00 -7.84
CA LEU A 152 3.14 11.33 -7.81
C LEU A 152 4.08 12.33 -7.14
N PHE A 153 4.44 13.38 -7.88
CA PHE A 153 5.26 14.48 -7.40
C PHE A 153 4.42 15.75 -7.22
N ASN A 154 4.80 16.58 -6.25
CA ASN A 154 4.24 17.92 -6.10
C ASN A 154 4.90 18.90 -7.09
N SER A 155 4.45 20.16 -7.08
CA SER A 155 4.99 21.22 -7.97
C SER A 155 6.46 21.58 -7.74
N LYS A 156 7.08 21.07 -6.67
CA LYS A 156 8.51 21.25 -6.35
C LYS A 156 9.32 19.99 -6.65
N GLU A 157 8.77 19.05 -7.42
CA GLU A 157 9.39 17.76 -7.76
C GLU A 157 9.71 16.89 -6.54
N GLN A 158 8.96 17.06 -5.46
CA GLN A 158 9.08 16.22 -4.26
C GLN A 158 8.01 15.13 -4.29
N ILE A 159 8.39 13.93 -3.86
CA ILE A 159 7.47 12.80 -3.73
C ILE A 159 6.33 13.21 -2.78
N CYS A 160 5.09 13.05 -3.23
CA CYS A 160 3.94 13.24 -2.37
C CYS A 160 3.90 12.09 -1.37
N GLN A 161 3.91 12.41 -0.09
CA GLN A 161 3.96 11.42 0.99
C GLN A 161 3.19 11.89 2.21
N LEU A 162 2.73 10.91 3.00
CA LEU A 162 2.22 11.09 4.35
C LEU A 162 3.19 10.36 5.28
N ASP A 163 4.03 11.13 5.95
CA ASP A 163 5.01 10.65 6.93
C ASP A 163 4.71 11.30 8.28
N LEU A 164 4.25 10.50 9.24
CA LEU A 164 3.88 10.99 10.57
C LEU A 164 5.09 11.52 11.35
N GLY A 165 6.30 11.07 11.05
CA GLY A 165 7.53 11.54 11.69
C GLY A 165 7.88 12.97 11.25
N LEU A 166 7.54 13.32 10.01
CA LEU A 166 7.66 14.70 9.51
C LEU A 166 6.50 15.59 9.94
N ILE A 167 5.28 15.05 9.98
CA ILE A 167 4.06 15.82 10.33
C ILE A 167 3.97 16.06 11.83
N ASN A 168 4.43 15.10 12.65
CA ASN A 168 4.44 15.16 14.12
C ASN A 168 3.07 15.51 14.73
N HIS A 169 2.01 14.86 14.24
CA HIS A 169 0.65 15.11 14.70
C HIS A 169 0.43 14.52 16.11
N PRO A 170 -0.05 15.31 17.10
CA PRO A 170 -0.01 14.94 18.53
C PRO A 170 -0.92 13.77 18.93
N ALA A 171 -1.81 13.33 18.04
CA ALA A 171 -2.68 12.18 18.29
C ALA A 171 -2.03 10.82 17.97
N TYR A 172 -0.87 10.81 17.31
CA TYR A 172 -0.15 9.60 16.90
C TYR A 172 1.21 9.52 17.58
N ASP A 173 1.68 8.31 17.84
CA ASP A 173 2.94 8.06 18.53
C ASP A 173 3.59 6.76 18.04
N TRP A 174 4.80 6.49 18.52
CA TRP A 174 5.57 5.30 18.23
C TRP A 174 4.96 4.08 18.94
N ALA A 175 4.78 3.00 18.18
CA ALA A 175 4.44 1.70 18.72
C ALA A 175 5.70 1.03 19.28
N ARG A 176 5.54 0.29 20.38
CA ARG A 176 6.55 -0.64 20.90
C ARG A 176 6.29 -2.01 20.30
N GLU A 177 7.24 -2.53 19.56
CA GLU A 177 7.18 -3.86 18.95
C GLU A 177 8.36 -4.71 19.39
N PHE A 178 8.20 -6.03 19.35
CA PHE A 178 9.22 -6.97 19.80
C PHE A 178 9.52 -8.00 18.71
N TRP A 179 10.76 -8.01 18.23
CA TRP A 179 11.30 -9.04 17.33
C TRP A 179 12.80 -9.22 17.58
N ASP A 180 13.36 -10.35 17.15
CA ASP A 180 14.78 -10.71 17.38
C ASP A 180 15.24 -10.57 18.84
N ASN A 181 14.33 -10.84 19.78
CA ASN A 181 14.51 -10.68 21.23
C ASN A 181 14.89 -9.25 21.67
N LYS A 182 14.46 -8.23 20.90
CA LYS A 182 14.67 -6.81 21.20
C LYS A 182 13.38 -6.02 21.03
N GLU A 183 13.27 -4.94 21.79
CA GLU A 183 12.23 -3.94 21.59
C GLU A 183 12.65 -2.97 20.48
N HIS A 184 11.70 -2.64 19.61
CA HIS A 184 11.84 -1.65 18.56
C HIS A 184 10.73 -0.62 18.68
N GLN A 185 11.08 0.64 18.44
CA GLN A 185 10.09 1.69 18.27
C GLN A 185 9.78 1.83 16.80
N VAL A 186 8.50 1.67 16.44
CA VAL A 186 8.03 1.69 15.06
C VAL A 186 6.96 2.75 14.91
N LEU A 187 7.13 3.65 13.95
CA LEU A 187 6.10 4.62 13.63
C LEU A 187 5.15 4.03 12.60
N HIS A 188 3.94 3.67 13.05
CA HIS A 188 2.93 3.03 12.20
C HIS A 188 2.23 4.04 11.30
N CYS A 189 2.46 3.92 10.01
CA CYS A 189 1.71 4.60 8.96
C CYS A 189 1.76 3.73 7.70
N ARG A 190 0.88 2.74 7.64
CA ARG A 190 0.85 1.72 6.58
C ARG A 190 -0.58 1.32 6.22
N ASP A 191 -0.70 0.45 5.23
CA ASP A 191 -1.96 -0.16 4.79
C ASP A 191 -3.03 0.87 4.41
N PRO A 192 -2.71 1.82 3.52
CA PRO A 192 -3.63 2.88 3.18
C PRO A 192 -4.85 2.32 2.44
N LYS A 193 -6.03 2.74 2.87
CA LYS A 193 -7.29 2.63 2.13
C LYS A 193 -7.68 4.02 1.61
N ILE A 194 -7.36 4.29 0.35
CA ILE A 194 -7.77 5.50 -0.36
C ILE A 194 -9.18 5.34 -0.92
N MET A 195 -9.97 6.39 -0.78
CA MET A 195 -11.34 6.47 -1.30
C MET A 195 -11.78 7.93 -1.45
N SER A 196 -12.87 8.15 -2.18
CA SER A 196 -13.59 9.41 -2.18
C SER A 196 -14.13 9.69 -0.78
N HIS A 197 -14.09 10.95 -0.36
CA HIS A 197 -14.61 11.31 0.96
C HIS A 197 -16.14 11.16 0.97
N PRO A 198 -16.72 10.37 1.89
CA PRO A 198 -18.14 9.99 1.82
C PRO A 198 -19.11 11.15 2.03
N ASN A 199 -18.65 12.22 2.69
CA ASN A 199 -19.50 13.37 3.06
C ASN A 199 -19.02 14.71 2.47
N GLN A 200 -18.02 14.69 1.57
CA GLN A 200 -17.45 15.91 1.00
C GLN A 200 -17.13 15.66 -0.47
N GLU A 201 -17.98 16.17 -1.34
CA GLU A 201 -17.83 16.03 -2.78
C GLU A 201 -16.48 16.59 -3.23
N GLY A 202 -15.74 15.76 -3.97
CA GLY A 202 -14.41 16.03 -4.48
C GLY A 202 -13.28 16.21 -3.48
N ALA A 203 -13.50 15.77 -2.24
CA ALA A 203 -12.41 15.41 -1.35
C ALA A 203 -12.13 13.90 -1.40
N TYR A 204 -10.95 13.55 -0.94
CA TYR A 204 -10.43 12.21 -0.78
C TYR A 204 -10.19 11.95 0.70
N LEU A 205 -10.33 10.68 1.08
CA LEU A 205 -10.10 10.15 2.41
C LEU A 205 -9.08 9.01 2.31
N ILE A 206 -8.14 8.98 3.24
CA ILE A 206 -7.32 7.81 3.50
C ILE A 206 -7.52 7.37 4.94
N LEU A 207 -7.77 6.07 5.10
CA LEU A 207 -7.61 5.36 6.36
C LEU A 207 -6.28 4.61 6.34
N PHE A 208 -5.59 4.52 7.47
CA PHE A 208 -4.31 3.80 7.54
C PHE A 208 -4.08 3.19 8.92
N THR A 209 -3.29 2.13 8.98
CA THR A 209 -2.85 1.52 10.23
C THR A 209 -1.92 2.46 10.97
N SER A 210 -2.24 2.78 12.22
CA SER A 210 -1.43 3.65 13.05
C SER A 210 -1.49 3.28 14.54
N TYR A 211 -0.92 4.14 15.38
CA TYR A 211 -0.82 3.97 16.82
C TYR A 211 -1.11 5.29 17.54
N ARG A 212 -1.95 5.25 18.58
CA ARG A 212 -2.38 6.45 19.33
C ARG A 212 -1.33 6.90 20.34
N ALA A 213 -1.22 8.21 20.51
CA ALA A 213 -0.43 8.85 21.57
C ALA A 213 -1.09 8.80 22.96
N GLU A 214 -2.40 8.53 23.05
CA GLU A 214 -3.12 8.52 24.32
C GLU A 214 -2.55 7.48 25.30
N ALA A 215 -2.27 7.88 26.54
CA ALA A 215 -1.81 6.94 27.56
C ALA A 215 -2.90 5.91 27.91
N GLU A 216 -2.55 4.63 27.87
CA GLU A 216 -3.45 3.53 28.23
C GLU A 216 -2.90 2.70 29.38
N THR A 217 -3.79 2.12 30.18
CA THR A 217 -3.41 1.27 31.31
C THR A 217 -2.90 -0.10 30.87
N ARG A 218 -3.19 -0.52 29.64
CA ARG A 218 -2.87 -1.85 29.12
C ARG A 218 -1.95 -1.72 27.91
N GLU A 219 -0.78 -2.34 27.99
CA GLU A 219 0.15 -2.39 26.86
C GLU A 219 -0.50 -3.01 25.62
N PHE A 220 -0.03 -2.61 24.45
CA PHE A 220 -0.46 -3.14 23.15
C PHE A 220 -1.98 -2.99 22.88
N THR A 221 -2.58 -1.87 23.29
CA THR A 221 -4.00 -1.56 23.01
C THR A 221 -4.23 -0.27 22.23
N ASN A 222 -3.14 0.42 21.89
CA ASN A 222 -3.14 1.73 21.23
C ASN A 222 -3.14 1.64 19.70
N GLY A 223 -3.20 0.44 19.11
CA GLY A 223 -3.41 0.30 17.67
C GLY A 223 -4.68 1.04 17.25
N CYS A 224 -4.59 1.79 16.15
CA CYS A 224 -5.71 2.59 15.67
C CYS A 224 -5.76 2.68 14.16
N VAL A 225 -6.88 3.21 13.70
CA VAL A 225 -7.08 3.61 12.31
C VAL A 225 -6.86 5.11 12.23
N GLY A 226 -5.74 5.50 11.64
CA GLY A 226 -5.44 6.88 11.30
C GLY A 226 -6.26 7.38 10.12
N VAL A 227 -6.35 8.70 10.01
CA VAL A 227 -7.19 9.37 9.04
C VAL A 227 -6.44 10.54 8.42
N ALA A 228 -6.55 10.71 7.12
CA ALA A 228 -6.14 11.93 6.43
C ALA A 228 -7.09 12.26 5.28
N THR A 229 -7.20 13.54 4.96
CA THR A 229 -8.06 14.05 3.90
C THR A 229 -7.28 14.90 2.91
N SER A 230 -7.71 14.94 1.66
CA SER A 230 -7.10 15.76 0.61
C SER A 230 -8.16 16.24 -0.38
N THR A 231 -7.93 17.38 -1.04
CA THR A 231 -8.77 17.85 -2.15
C THR A 231 -8.07 17.76 -3.51
N ASP A 232 -6.80 17.35 -3.54
CA ASP A 232 -5.96 17.37 -4.74
C ASP A 232 -5.05 16.14 -4.89
N LEU A 233 -5.15 15.16 -3.98
CA LEU A 233 -4.31 13.95 -3.88
C LEU A 233 -2.81 14.21 -3.59
N ILE A 234 -2.40 15.48 -3.53
CA ILE A 234 -1.01 15.91 -3.34
C ILE A 234 -0.80 16.33 -1.89
N ASN A 235 -1.69 17.18 -1.38
CA ASN A 235 -1.63 17.75 -0.05
C ASN A 235 -2.63 17.01 0.85
N TRP A 236 -2.11 16.36 1.89
CA TRP A 236 -2.89 15.58 2.84
C TRP A 236 -2.88 16.23 4.22
N GLU A 237 -4.06 16.45 4.76
CA GLU A 237 -4.25 16.90 6.14
C GLU A 237 -4.52 15.70 7.03
N VAL A 238 -3.58 15.41 7.93
CA VAL A 238 -3.74 14.34 8.93
C VAL A 238 -4.73 14.79 9.99
N GLN A 239 -5.71 13.93 10.24
CA GLN A 239 -6.77 14.12 11.22
C GLN A 239 -6.51 13.27 12.47
N PRO A 240 -7.20 13.53 13.60
CA PRO A 240 -7.23 12.59 14.72
C PRO A 240 -7.70 11.19 14.27
N PRO A 241 -7.19 10.11 14.89
CA PRO A 241 -7.57 8.75 14.53
C PRO A 241 -9.07 8.49 14.76
N LEU A 242 -9.66 7.59 13.96
CA LEU A 242 -11.05 7.16 14.15
C LEU A 242 -11.27 6.67 15.58
N ARG A 243 -12.50 6.77 16.09
CA ARG A 243 -12.82 6.17 17.39
C ARG A 243 -12.96 4.66 17.24
N THR A 244 -11.98 3.90 17.74
CA THR A 244 -12.00 2.43 17.73
C THR A 244 -11.89 1.86 19.15
N PRO A 245 -12.33 0.61 19.38
CA PRO A 245 -12.10 -0.07 20.65
C PRO A 245 -10.59 -0.23 20.93
N LYS A 246 -10.16 0.14 22.14
CA LYS A 246 -8.75 0.11 22.58
C LYS A 246 -8.38 -1.28 23.12
N ILE A 247 -8.33 -2.26 22.23
CA ILE A 247 -8.13 -3.67 22.60
C ILE A 247 -7.08 -4.38 21.74
N LEU A 248 -6.58 -3.74 20.68
CA LEU A 248 -5.60 -4.32 19.75
C LEU A 248 -4.36 -3.43 19.64
N GLY A 249 -3.19 -4.04 19.54
CA GLY A 249 -1.92 -3.32 19.33
C GLY A 249 -1.70 -2.92 17.87
N LYS A 250 -2.36 -3.61 16.95
CA LYS A 250 -2.33 -3.36 15.51
C LYS A 250 -3.74 -3.51 14.94
N MET A 251 -4.20 -2.51 14.21
CA MET A 251 -5.47 -2.53 13.48
C MET A 251 -5.15 -2.45 11.98
N GLU A 252 -4.64 -3.56 11.45
CA GLU A 252 -4.07 -3.62 10.10
C GLU A 252 -5.16 -3.67 9.01
N LEU A 253 -4.81 -3.20 7.81
CA LEU A 253 -5.69 -3.22 6.62
C LEU A 253 -7.08 -2.61 6.87
N PRO A 254 -7.19 -1.37 7.40
CA PRO A 254 -8.48 -0.75 7.65
C PRO A 254 -9.28 -0.57 6.35
N GLN A 255 -10.57 -0.91 6.39
CA GLN A 255 -11.48 -0.73 5.27
C GLN A 255 -12.81 -0.17 5.76
N LEU A 256 -13.38 0.77 5.00
CA LEU A 256 -14.75 1.22 5.14
C LEU A 256 -15.60 0.48 4.10
N VAL A 257 -16.62 -0.25 4.56
CA VAL A 257 -17.51 -1.10 3.75
C VAL A 257 -18.96 -0.65 3.85
#